data_AF-A0A934S3T1-F1
#
_entry.id   AF-A0A934S3T1-F1
#
_cell.length_a   1.000
_cell.length_b   1.000
_cell.length_c   1.000
_cell.angle_alpha   90.00
_cell.angle_beta   90.00
_cell.angle_gamma   90.00
#
_symmetry.space_group_name_H-M   'P 1'
#
loop_
_entity.id
_entity.type
_entity.pdbx_description
1 polymer ?
#
loop_
_entity_poly.entity_id
_entity_poly.type
_entity_poly.pdbx_seq_one_letter_code
_entity_poly.pdbx_strand_id
1 'polypeptide(L)'
;MMISTIAALAAKPTVLENVSFIVGGFVFVVVVLATLSIVTSLIGVLCSRLIKEPTAEQKPAPQAAPAAKPAAAATKQVNGIEADEDIPAHVIALIAAATHVILEGRPQRIVSIRGTTQGWAQEGRREIFSSHRVR
;
A
#
# COMPACT_ATOMS: atom_id res chain seq x y z
N MET A 1 35.15 -36.10 -46.84
CA MET A 1 34.70 -34.75 -47.25
C MET A 1 33.16 -34.68 -47.24
N MET A 2 32.52 -35.06 -46.12
CA MET A 2 31.06 -35.26 -46.06
C MET A 2 30.49 -34.90 -44.67
N ILE A 3 31.11 -33.91 -44.01
CA ILE A 3 30.71 -33.42 -42.66
C ILE A 3 30.20 -31.96 -42.75
N SER A 4 30.43 -31.27 -43.86
CA SER A 4 30.03 -29.87 -44.04
C SER A 4 28.55 -29.64 -44.38
N THR A 5 27.76 -30.69 -44.66
CA THR A 5 26.34 -30.57 -45.01
C THR A 5 25.40 -30.52 -43.81
N ILE A 6 25.85 -30.93 -42.62
CA ILE A 6 25.02 -30.93 -41.39
C ILE A 6 24.99 -29.54 -40.75
N ALA A 7 26.02 -28.71 -40.97
CA ALA A 7 26.09 -27.33 -40.49
C ALA A 7 25.30 -26.32 -41.36
N ALA A 8 25.00 -26.67 -42.61
CA ALA A 8 24.30 -25.78 -43.55
C ALA A 8 22.76 -25.81 -43.40
N LEU A 9 22.22 -26.75 -42.61
CA LEU A 9 20.79 -26.86 -42.29
C LEU A 9 20.41 -26.15 -40.98
N ALA A 10 21.36 -25.49 -40.34
CA ALA A 10 21.14 -24.68 -39.15
C ALA A 10 20.80 -23.23 -39.54
N ALA A 11 19.73 -22.71 -38.92
CA ALA A 11 19.58 -21.29 -38.57
C ALA A 11 18.87 -20.33 -39.53
N LYS A 12 17.72 -20.73 -40.10
CA LYS A 12 16.62 -19.78 -40.31
C LYS A 12 15.33 -20.36 -39.73
N PRO A 13 14.99 -20.05 -38.45
CA PRO A 13 13.68 -20.43 -37.93
C PRO A 13 12.62 -19.84 -38.85
N THR A 14 11.75 -20.69 -39.37
CA THR A 14 10.68 -20.23 -40.25
C THR A 14 9.82 -19.22 -39.49
N VAL A 15 9.27 -18.22 -40.18
CA VAL A 15 8.47 -17.15 -39.53
C VAL A 15 7.36 -17.74 -38.67
N LEU A 16 6.78 -18.86 -39.11
CA LEU A 16 5.74 -19.60 -38.38
C LEU A 16 6.24 -20.16 -37.03
N GLU A 17 7.48 -20.65 -36.98
CA GLU A 17 8.08 -21.25 -35.80
C GLU A 17 8.44 -20.20 -34.75
N ASN A 18 8.93 -19.03 -35.20
CA ASN A 18 9.12 -17.87 -34.33
C ASN A 18 7.78 -17.38 -33.76
N VAL A 19 6.74 -17.30 -34.60
CA VAL A 19 5.39 -16.91 -34.15
C VAL A 19 4.86 -17.90 -33.12
N SER A 20 5.04 -19.21 -33.33
CA SER A 20 4.64 -20.23 -32.35
C SER A 20 5.38 -20.08 -31.02
N PHE A 21 6.68 -19.79 -31.06
CA PHE A 21 7.48 -19.58 -29.85
C PHE A 21 7.06 -18.31 -29.09
N ILE A 22 6.81 -17.21 -29.81
CA ILE A 22 6.33 -15.94 -29.24
C ILE A 22 4.95 -16.11 -28.61
N VAL A 23 4.02 -16.76 -29.32
CA VAL A 23 2.67 -17.02 -28.81
C VAL A 23 2.72 -17.96 -27.61
N GLY A 24 3.52 -19.02 -27.65
CA GLY A 24 3.72 -19.94 -26.53
C GLY A 24 4.28 -19.24 -25.29
N GLY A 25 5.32 -18.42 -25.46
CA GLY A 25 5.90 -17.62 -24.39
C GLY A 25 4.91 -16.60 -23.82
N PHE A 26 4.16 -15.91 -24.67
CA PHE A 26 3.14 -14.95 -24.24
C PHE A 26 2.04 -15.63 -23.43
N VAL A 27 1.50 -16.75 -23.92
CA VAL A 27 0.48 -17.52 -23.20
C VAL A 27 1.01 -18.00 -21.85
N PHE A 28 2.25 -18.49 -21.80
CA PHE A 28 2.88 -18.90 -20.55
C PHE A 28 2.97 -17.76 -19.53
N VAL A 29 3.41 -16.57 -19.95
CA VAL A 29 3.47 -15.39 -19.07
C VAL A 29 2.09 -15.00 -18.56
N VAL A 30 1.08 -14.99 -19.44
CA VAL A 30 -0.31 -14.68 -19.05
C VAL A 30 -0.83 -15.68 -18.02
N VAL A 31 -0.53 -16.98 -18.18
CA VAL A 31 -0.92 -18.02 -17.21
C VAL A 31 -0.24 -17.80 -15.86
N VAL A 32 1.05 -17.47 -15.84
CA VAL A 32 1.78 -17.18 -14.59
C VAL A 32 1.19 -15.95 -13.89
N LEU A 33 0.95 -14.86 -14.63
CA LEU A 33 0.34 -13.65 -14.08
C LEU A 33 -1.09 -13.90 -13.57
N ALA A 34 -1.89 -14.68 -14.29
CA ALA A 34 -3.22 -15.07 -13.86
C ALA A 34 -3.17 -15.91 -12.58
N THR A 35 -2.25 -16.88 -12.49
CA THR A 35 -2.07 -17.72 -11.30
C THR A 35 -1.66 -16.88 -10.09
N LEU A 36 -0.69 -15.98 -10.25
CA LEU A 36 -0.29 -15.04 -9.20
C LEU A 36 -1.45 -14.13 -8.77
N SER A 37 -2.19 -13.57 -9.73
CA SER A 37 -3.37 -12.75 -9.49
C SER A 37 -4.44 -13.50 -8.69
N ILE A 38 -4.69 -14.77 -9.01
CA ILE A 38 -5.64 -15.62 -8.27
C ILE A 38 -5.15 -15.84 -6.83
N VAL A 39 -3.88 -16.18 -6.63
CA VAL A 39 -3.32 -16.40 -5.29
C VAL A 39 -3.41 -15.11 -4.44
N THR A 40 -3.01 -13.97 -5.00
CA THR A 40 -3.13 -12.67 -4.32
C THR A 40 -4.58 -12.32 -4.01
N SER A 41 -5.50 -12.59 -4.94
CA SER A 41 -6.94 -12.35 -4.74
C SER A 41 -7.54 -13.25 -3.66
N LEU A 42 -7.12 -14.51 -3.56
CA LEU A 42 -7.56 -15.41 -2.49
C LEU A 42 -7.14 -14.88 -1.12
N ILE A 43 -5.90 -14.41 -0.97
CA ILE A 43 -5.42 -13.78 0.27
C ILE A 43 -6.25 -12.53 0.60
N GLY A 44 -6.50 -11.68 -0.40
CA GLY A 44 -7.33 -10.49 -0.25
C GLY A 44 -8.79 -10.79 0.12
N VAL A 45 -9.38 -11.84 -0.46
CA VAL A 45 -10.73 -12.30 -0.15
C VAL A 45 -10.82 -12.88 1.26
N LEU A 46 -9.83 -13.65 1.70
CA LEU A 46 -9.77 -14.15 3.07
C LEU A 46 -9.66 -12.98 4.06
N CYS A 47 -8.72 -12.04 3.87
CA CYS A 47 -8.66 -10.83 4.71
C CYS A 47 -9.97 -10.03 4.71
N SER A 48 -10.61 -9.86 3.54
CA SER A 48 -11.88 -9.14 3.44
C SER A 48 -13.05 -9.87 4.11
N ARG A 49 -12.98 -11.20 4.24
CA ARG A 49 -13.97 -12.02 4.95
C ARG A 49 -13.78 -11.96 6.46
N LEU A 50 -12.53 -11.87 6.94
CA LEU A 50 -12.22 -11.70 8.36
C LEU A 50 -12.50 -10.30 8.90
N ILE A 51 -12.51 -9.27 8.04
CA ILE A 51 -12.81 -7.87 8.41
C ILE A 51 -14.32 -7.54 8.29
N LYS A 52 -15.13 -8.45 7.72
CA LYS A 52 -16.58 -8.27 7.60
C LYS A 52 -17.32 -8.70 8.87
N GLU A 53 -17.23 -7.87 9.90
CA GLU A 53 -18.39 -7.55 10.75
C GLU A 53 -19.06 -6.26 10.22
N PRO A 54 -20.37 -6.04 10.47
CA PRO A 54 -21.23 -5.33 9.55
C PRO A 54 -21.01 -3.83 9.65
N THR A 55 -20.51 -3.21 8.57
CA THR A 55 -20.81 -1.80 8.33
C THR A 55 -21.42 -1.68 6.95
N ALA A 56 -22.67 -1.25 7.01
CA ALA A 56 -23.57 -0.99 5.93
C ALA A 56 -22.93 -0.13 4.83
N GLU A 57 -23.38 -0.42 3.62
CA GLU A 57 -23.59 0.55 2.54
C GLU A 57 -22.34 1.25 1.99
N GLN A 58 -21.92 0.72 0.83
CA GLN A 58 -21.44 1.55 -0.28
C GLN A 58 -22.28 2.83 -0.39
N LYS A 59 -21.69 3.98 -0.07
CA LYS A 59 -22.20 5.27 -0.50
C LYS A 59 -21.36 5.77 -1.68
N PRO A 60 -21.98 6.30 -2.76
CA PRO A 60 -21.27 6.66 -3.99
C PRO A 60 -20.37 7.88 -3.76
N ALA A 61 -19.34 7.99 -4.61
CA ALA A 61 -18.37 9.07 -4.67
C ALA A 61 -19.00 10.48 -4.53
N PRO A 62 -18.42 11.38 -3.71
CA PRO A 62 -18.74 12.79 -3.78
C PRO A 62 -17.94 13.50 -4.88
N GLN A 63 -18.69 14.15 -5.76
CA GLN A 63 -18.24 15.17 -6.71
C GLN A 63 -17.55 16.34 -5.99
N ALA A 64 -16.75 17.07 -6.77
CA ALA A 64 -15.89 18.17 -6.39
C ALA A 64 -16.58 19.36 -5.67
N ALA A 65 -15.88 19.89 -4.65
CA ALA A 65 -15.67 21.30 -4.19
C ALA A 65 -16.88 22.27 -4.03
N PRO A 66 -16.85 23.35 -3.19
CA PRO A 66 -15.68 24.13 -2.72
C PRO A 66 -15.66 24.71 -1.27
N ALA A 67 -14.45 25.07 -0.83
CA ALA A 67 -14.00 26.12 0.11
C ALA A 67 -14.90 26.63 1.28
N ALA A 68 -14.39 26.54 2.53
CA ALA A 68 -13.88 27.69 3.32
C ALA A 68 -13.96 27.54 4.86
N LYS A 69 -12.88 28.01 5.51
CA LYS A 69 -12.72 28.60 6.87
C LYS A 69 -11.96 27.73 7.91
N PRO A 70 -10.99 28.30 8.66
CA PRO A 70 -10.10 27.51 9.53
C PRO A 70 -10.86 27.08 10.77
N ALA A 71 -11.18 25.79 10.85
CA ALA A 71 -11.65 25.16 12.07
C ALA A 71 -10.44 24.96 12.99
N ALA A 72 -10.51 25.52 14.19
CA ALA A 72 -9.60 25.18 15.27
C ALA A 72 -9.54 23.65 15.38
N ALA A 73 -8.33 23.09 15.43
CA ALA A 73 -8.09 21.64 15.50
C ALA A 73 -8.89 21.04 16.64
N ALA A 74 -10.03 20.46 16.32
CA ALA A 74 -10.86 19.75 17.27
C ALA A 74 -10.16 18.42 17.53
N THR A 75 -9.76 18.19 18.77
CA THR A 75 -9.19 16.91 19.19
C THR A 75 -10.31 16.00 19.66
N LYS A 76 -10.34 14.79 19.09
CA LYS A 76 -11.26 13.72 19.46
C LYS A 76 -10.55 12.75 20.40
N GLN A 77 -11.16 12.45 21.55
CA GLN A 77 -10.67 11.37 22.41
C GLN A 77 -11.26 10.02 21.98
N VAL A 78 -10.39 9.06 21.67
CA VAL A 78 -10.76 7.67 21.40
C VAL A 78 -9.99 6.79 22.38
N ASN A 79 -10.69 6.11 23.28
CA ASN A 79 -10.09 5.23 24.31
C ASN A 79 -8.96 5.91 25.13
N GLY A 80 -9.11 7.20 25.46
CA GLY A 80 -8.11 7.97 26.21
C GLY A 80 -6.88 8.41 25.42
N ILE A 81 -6.90 8.24 24.09
CA ILE A 81 -5.91 8.75 23.14
C ILE A 81 -6.47 10.03 22.50
N GLU A 82 -5.71 11.13 22.56
CA GLU A 82 -6.07 12.38 21.91
C GLU A 82 -5.69 12.34 20.42
N ALA A 83 -6.67 12.24 19.53
CA ALA A 83 -6.43 12.22 18.09
C ALA A 83 -7.00 13.47 17.42
N ASP A 84 -6.40 13.92 16.31
CA ASP A 84 -7.02 14.92 15.43
C ASP A 84 -8.38 14.41 14.92
N GLU A 85 -9.39 15.27 14.86
CA GLU A 85 -10.75 14.90 14.39
C GLU A 85 -10.75 14.37 12.96
N ASP A 86 -9.82 14.85 12.12
CA ASP A 86 -9.65 14.41 10.73
C ASP A 86 -9.11 12.98 10.60
N ILE A 87 -8.63 12.37 11.71
CA ILE A 87 -8.08 11.01 11.68
C ILE A 87 -9.20 9.99 11.92
N PRO A 88 -9.47 9.10 10.95
CA PRO A 88 -10.51 8.10 11.11
C PRO A 88 -10.12 7.05 12.15
N ALA A 89 -11.10 6.53 12.90
CA ALA A 89 -10.88 5.64 14.04
C ALA A 89 -10.13 4.34 13.70
N HIS A 90 -10.29 3.82 12.47
CA HIS A 90 -9.57 2.63 12.02
C HIS A 90 -8.05 2.87 11.89
N VAL A 91 -7.63 4.10 11.57
CA VAL A 91 -6.20 4.47 11.53
C VAL A 91 -5.61 4.54 12.93
N ILE A 92 -6.36 5.06 13.91
CA ILE A 92 -5.95 5.07 15.32
C ILE A 92 -5.71 3.65 15.83
N ALA A 93 -6.64 2.73 15.53
CA ALA A 93 -6.51 1.32 15.90
C ALA A 93 -5.32 0.64 15.20
N LEU A 94 -5.08 0.95 13.92
CA LEU A 94 -3.92 0.46 13.17
C LEU A 94 -2.60 0.93 13.78
N ILE A 95 -2.49 2.21 14.13
CA ILE A 95 -1.30 2.78 14.77
C ILE A 95 -1.06 2.12 16.13
N ALA A 96 -2.11 1.92 16.91
CA ALA A 96 -2.02 1.23 18.20
C ALA A 96 -1.51 -0.21 18.05
N ALA A 97 -2.05 -0.97 17.09
CA ALA A 97 -1.62 -2.33 16.81
C ALA A 97 -0.17 -2.39 16.30
N ALA A 98 0.21 -1.53 15.34
CA ALA A 98 1.56 -1.47 14.82
C ALA A 98 2.59 -1.15 15.91
N THR A 99 2.28 -0.18 16.77
CA THR A 99 3.14 0.19 17.92
C THR A 99 3.29 -0.97 18.89
N HIS A 100 2.22 -1.71 19.17
CA HIS A 100 2.29 -2.88 20.04
C HIS A 100 3.24 -3.96 19.47
N VAL A 101 3.17 -4.23 18.16
CA VAL A 101 4.03 -5.23 17.51
C VAL A 101 5.49 -4.78 17.49
N ILE A 102 5.77 -3.53 17.11
CA ILE A 102 7.14 -3.02 16.96
C ILE A 102 7.85 -2.95 18.32
N LEU A 103 7.13 -2.63 19.40
CA LEU A 103 7.74 -2.44 20.72
C LEU A 103 7.74 -3.72 21.57
N GLU A 104 7.40 -4.87 20.99
CA GLU A 104 7.52 -6.21 21.60
C GLU A 104 7.00 -6.29 23.05
N GLY A 105 5.89 -5.60 23.32
CA GLY A 105 5.25 -5.61 24.64
C GLY A 105 5.91 -4.74 25.72
N ARG A 106 6.82 -3.83 25.36
CA ARG A 106 7.27 -2.77 26.30
C ARG A 106 6.07 -1.90 26.70
N PRO A 107 5.93 -1.53 27.99
CA PRO A 107 4.80 -0.73 28.46
C PRO A 107 4.91 0.68 27.87
N GLN A 108 4.00 1.01 26.95
CA GLN A 108 3.99 2.28 26.23
C GLN A 108 2.56 2.78 26.13
N ARG A 109 2.36 4.07 26.36
CA ARG A 109 1.04 4.72 26.28
C ARG A 109 1.07 5.72 25.13
N ILE A 110 0.14 5.55 24.19
CA ILE A 110 -0.08 6.53 23.13
C ILE A 110 -0.83 7.71 23.75
N VAL A 111 -0.20 8.88 23.78
CA VAL A 111 -0.78 10.09 24.40
C VAL A 111 -1.60 10.87 23.38
N SER A 112 -1.03 11.11 22.20
CA SER A 112 -1.74 11.79 21.12
C SER A 112 -1.32 11.30 19.73
N ILE A 113 -2.22 11.44 18.76
CA ILE A 113 -2.01 11.15 17.34
C ILE A 113 -2.44 12.39 16.56
N ARG A 114 -1.50 13.06 15.91
CA ARG A 114 -1.78 14.28 15.13
C ARG A 114 -1.53 14.07 13.65
N GLY A 115 -2.45 14.56 12.83
CA GLY A 115 -2.26 14.63 11.40
C GLY A 115 -1.23 15.72 11.12
N THR A 116 -0.26 15.45 10.27
CA THR A 116 0.62 16.51 9.76
C THR A 116 0.30 16.76 8.30
N THR A 117 0.12 18.03 7.95
CA THR A 117 0.10 18.45 6.55
C THR A 117 1.52 18.29 6.02
N GLN A 118 1.68 17.63 4.86
CA GLN A 118 2.95 17.38 4.17
C GLN A 118 3.84 18.63 4.11
N GLY A 119 4.71 18.81 5.10
CA GLY A 119 5.41 20.06 5.35
C GLY A 119 6.81 19.81 5.89
N TRP A 120 7.66 19.18 5.09
CA TRP A 120 9.06 18.89 5.42
C TRP A 120 9.84 20.12 5.91
N ALA A 121 9.48 21.32 5.42
CA ALA A 121 10.06 22.58 5.88
C ALA A 121 9.76 22.91 7.36
N GLN A 122 8.60 22.52 7.89
CA GLN A 122 8.28 22.71 9.32
C GLN A 122 8.98 21.66 10.19
N GLU A 123 9.18 20.44 9.69
CA GLU A 123 9.89 19.41 10.44
C GLU A 123 11.38 19.73 10.58
N GLY A 124 12.03 20.24 9.52
CA GLY A 124 13.42 20.73 9.62
C GLY A 124 13.58 21.87 10.63
N ARG A 125 12.57 22.76 10.75
CA ARG A 125 12.56 23.78 11.82
C ARG A 125 12.43 23.13 13.20
N ARG A 126 11.52 22.18 13.38
CA ARG A 126 11.34 21.47 14.68
C ARG A 126 12.59 20.72 15.09
N GLU A 127 13.30 20.07 14.17
CA GLU A 127 14.56 19.40 14.45
C GLU A 127 15.63 20.40 14.95
N ILE A 128 15.81 21.50 14.22
CA ILE A 128 16.77 22.57 14.58
C ILE A 128 16.45 23.11 16.00
N PHE A 129 15.18 23.40 16.30
CA PHE A 129 14.76 23.92 17.60
C PHE A 129 14.62 22.85 18.70
N SER A 130 14.66 21.56 18.36
CA SER A 130 14.69 20.49 19.37
C SER A 130 16.11 20.23 19.89
N SER A 131 17.12 20.44 19.03
CA SER A 131 18.53 20.28 19.38
C SER A 131 19.04 21.42 20.27
N HIS A 132 18.57 22.64 20.05
CA HIS A 132 18.76 23.76 20.95
C HIS A 132 17.57 23.84 21.90
N ARG A 133 17.75 23.53 23.18
CA ARG A 133 16.77 23.81 24.24
C ARG A 133 16.59 25.33 24.38
N VAL A 134 15.86 25.94 23.45
CA VAL A 134 15.37 27.31 23.59
C VAL A 134 14.14 27.20 24.49
N ARG A 135 14.30 27.71 25.71
CA ARG A 135 13.20 27.87 26.67
C ARG A 135 12.21 28.91 26.18
#